data_AF-A0A212SZC3-F1
#
_entry.id   AF-A0A212SZC3-F1
#
_cell.length_a   1.000
_cell.length_b   1.000
_cell.length_c   1.000
_cell.angle_alpha   90.00
_cell.angle_beta   90.00
_cell.angle_gamma   90.00
#
_symmetry.space_group_name_H-M   'P 1'
#
loop_
_entity.id
_entity.type
_entity.pdbx_description
1 polymer ?
#
loop_
_entity_poly.entity_id
_entity_poly.type
_entity_poly.pdbx_seq_one_letter_code
_entity_poly.pdbx_strand_id
1 'polypeptide(L)'
;MFTDLCETVAGLVLPPRLYDGDACQLMLSAWSDIALWVNDVVSFPKESRAGDYHNLAIVLQHEQGIGRDQALNDVCQRIEERLHEYLRATEAFQAEAVDMYASQTQRTNVPHYLRTLGTWLAGHIQWHLSTSRYDSVTASALSAP
;
A
#
# COMPACT_ATOMS: atom_id res chain seq x y z
N MET A 1 -8.78 -7.41 4.39
CA MET A 1 -8.83 -8.56 3.44
C MET A 1 -7.44 -9.02 3.01
N PHE A 2 -6.63 -8.21 2.30
CA PHE A 2 -5.27 -8.66 1.88
C PHE A 2 -4.31 -8.85 3.06
N THR A 3 -4.40 -8.00 4.06
CA THR A 3 -3.59 -8.04 5.28
C THR A 3 -3.89 -9.27 6.13
N ASP A 4 -5.16 -9.69 6.21
CA ASP A 4 -5.58 -10.87 6.99
C ASP A 4 -5.04 -12.17 6.39
N LEU A 5 -4.83 -12.23 5.07
CA LEU A 5 -4.17 -13.36 4.41
C LEU A 5 -2.69 -13.46 4.82
N CYS A 6 -2.02 -12.35 5.14
CA CYS A 6 -0.62 -12.36 5.57
C CYS A 6 -0.45 -13.05 6.93
N GLU A 7 -1.44 -12.96 7.84
CA GLU A 7 -1.47 -13.72 9.10
C GLU A 7 -1.49 -15.23 8.83
N THR A 8 -2.33 -15.66 7.89
CA THR A 8 -2.45 -17.07 7.49
C THR A 8 -1.15 -17.58 6.88
N VAL A 9 -0.57 -16.83 5.93
CA VAL A 9 0.69 -17.20 5.26
C VAL A 9 1.86 -17.25 6.26
N ALA A 10 1.90 -16.33 7.22
CA ALA A 10 2.94 -16.29 8.24
C ALA A 10 2.75 -17.31 9.36
N GLY A 11 1.61 -18.02 9.40
CA GLY A 11 1.25 -18.94 10.49
C GLY A 11 1.14 -18.22 11.84
N LEU A 12 0.72 -16.96 11.83
CA LEU A 12 0.61 -16.12 13.02
C LEU A 12 -0.73 -15.36 12.99
N VAL A 13 -1.71 -15.86 13.74
CA VAL A 13 -2.95 -15.12 14.02
C VAL A 13 -2.67 -14.14 15.15
N LEU A 14 -2.91 -12.86 14.90
CA LEU A 14 -2.67 -11.81 15.89
C LEU A 14 -3.73 -11.85 17.00
N PRO A 15 -3.34 -11.75 18.29
CA PRO A 15 -4.28 -11.51 19.37
C PRO A 15 -5.05 -10.21 19.13
N PRO A 16 -6.35 -10.12 19.48
CA PRO A 16 -7.14 -8.91 19.28
C PRO A 16 -6.49 -7.65 19.84
N ARG A 17 -5.88 -7.72 21.04
CA ARG A 17 -5.19 -6.57 21.65
C ARG A 17 -4.01 -6.05 20.84
N LEU A 18 -3.33 -6.93 20.10
CA LEU A 18 -2.20 -6.54 19.25
C LEU A 18 -2.71 -6.05 17.90
N TYR A 19 -3.75 -6.68 17.36
CA TYR A 19 -4.41 -6.27 16.12
C TYR A 19 -5.07 -4.89 16.25
N ASP A 20 -5.84 -4.67 17.31
CA ASP A 20 -6.55 -3.42 17.60
C ASP A 20 -5.61 -2.31 18.13
N GLY A 21 -4.33 -2.62 18.33
CA GLY A 21 -3.33 -1.67 18.81
C GLY A 21 -2.97 -0.62 17.75
N ASP A 22 -2.64 0.58 18.21
CA ASP A 22 -2.37 1.74 17.35
C ASP A 22 -1.26 1.47 16.33
N ALA A 23 -0.17 0.80 16.74
CA ALA A 23 0.92 0.46 15.85
C ALA A 23 0.48 -0.51 14.73
N CYS A 24 -0.36 -1.50 15.07
CA CYS A 24 -0.87 -2.44 14.08
C CYS A 24 -1.81 -1.74 13.10
N GLN A 25 -2.79 -0.98 13.60
CA GLN A 25 -3.75 -0.26 12.76
C GLN A 25 -3.08 0.78 11.86
N LEU A 26 -2.07 1.50 12.36
CA LEU A 26 -1.28 2.42 11.56
C LEU A 26 -0.49 1.68 10.47
N MET A 27 0.16 0.55 10.81
CA MET A 27 0.89 -0.27 9.85
C MET A 27 -0.04 -0.80 8.74
N LEU A 28 -1.19 -1.38 9.10
CA LEU A 28 -2.11 -1.98 8.13
C LEU A 28 -2.81 -0.95 7.24
N SER A 29 -3.17 0.21 7.81
CA SER A 29 -3.71 1.32 7.02
C SER A 29 -2.65 1.88 6.06
N ALA A 30 -1.41 2.07 6.52
CA ALA A 30 -0.34 2.62 5.69
C ALA A 30 0.02 1.69 4.54
N TRP A 31 0.11 0.40 4.84
CA TRP A 31 0.28 -0.64 3.84
C TRP A 31 -0.83 -0.58 2.77
N SER A 32 -2.08 -0.44 3.20
CA SER A 32 -3.24 -0.41 2.30
C SER A 32 -3.23 0.83 1.41
N ASP A 33 -2.96 2.00 1.99
CA ASP A 33 -2.89 3.26 1.25
C ASP A 33 -1.77 3.23 0.20
N ILE A 34 -0.58 2.74 0.56
CA ILE A 34 0.53 2.60 -0.40
C ILE A 34 0.12 1.67 -1.55
N ALA A 35 -0.46 0.51 -1.25
CA ALA A 35 -0.88 -0.45 -2.27
C ALA A 35 -1.92 0.17 -3.22
N LEU A 36 -2.96 0.81 -2.69
CA LEU A 36 -4.03 1.41 -3.48
C LEU A 36 -3.54 2.64 -4.26
N TRP A 37 -2.77 3.53 -3.66
CA TRP A 37 -2.35 4.75 -4.35
C TRP A 37 -1.28 4.50 -5.41
N VAL A 38 -0.43 3.47 -5.25
CA VAL A 38 0.44 3.02 -6.35
C VAL A 38 -0.38 2.50 -7.52
N ASN A 39 -1.50 1.81 -7.26
CA ASN A 39 -2.44 1.45 -8.33
C ASN A 39 -2.95 2.72 -9.02
N ASP A 40 -3.47 3.69 -8.27
CA ASP A 40 -4.02 4.94 -8.80
C ASP A 40 -3.03 5.69 -9.69
N VAL A 41 -1.75 5.79 -9.29
CA VAL A 41 -0.72 6.47 -10.10
C VAL A 41 -0.51 5.77 -11.44
N VAL A 42 -0.40 4.43 -11.43
CA VAL A 42 -0.12 3.64 -12.64
C VAL A 42 -1.36 3.52 -13.53
N SER A 43 -2.56 3.43 -12.93
CA SER A 43 -3.82 3.27 -13.64
C SER A 43 -4.43 4.60 -14.11
N PHE A 44 -3.95 5.75 -13.61
CA PHE A 44 -4.49 7.07 -13.91
C PHE A 44 -4.78 7.30 -15.40
N PRO A 45 -3.85 7.04 -16.36
CA PRO A 45 -4.11 7.36 -17.75
C PRO A 45 -5.23 6.49 -18.37
N LYS A 46 -5.44 5.28 -17.84
CA LYS A 46 -6.54 4.38 -18.24
C LYS A 46 -7.87 4.87 -17.65
N GLU A 47 -7.90 5.18 -16.35
CA GLU A 47 -9.11 5.60 -15.62
C GLU A 47 -9.61 6.98 -16.04
N SER A 48 -8.70 7.94 -16.21
CA SER A 48 -9.04 9.29 -16.67
C SER A 48 -9.73 9.28 -18.05
N ARG A 49 -9.29 8.42 -18.98
CA ARG A 49 -9.95 8.25 -20.28
C ARG A 49 -11.32 7.56 -20.19
N ALA A 50 -11.48 6.67 -19.22
CA ALA A 50 -12.73 5.95 -19.00
C ALA A 50 -13.77 6.79 -18.24
N GLY A 51 -13.38 7.94 -17.67
CA GLY A 51 -14.24 8.73 -16.80
C GLY A 51 -14.52 8.04 -15.46
N ASP A 52 -13.61 7.17 -15.01
CA ASP A 52 -13.70 6.56 -13.68
C ASP A 52 -13.12 7.53 -12.65
N TYR A 53 -13.95 7.94 -11.68
CA TYR A 53 -13.58 8.92 -10.68
C TYR A 53 -12.97 8.30 -9.41
N HIS A 54 -12.92 6.96 -9.31
CA HIS A 54 -12.34 6.26 -8.16
C HIS A 54 -10.82 6.17 -8.26
N ASN A 55 -10.16 7.33 -8.29
CA ASN A 55 -8.72 7.46 -8.34
C ASN A 55 -8.32 8.75 -7.60
N LEU A 56 -7.41 8.65 -6.63
CA LEU A 56 -7.04 9.76 -5.78
C LEU A 56 -6.52 10.97 -6.56
N ALA A 57 -5.72 10.76 -7.61
CA ALA A 57 -5.21 11.87 -8.41
C ALA A 57 -6.35 12.60 -9.16
N ILE A 58 -7.35 11.87 -9.68
CA ILE A 58 -8.53 12.48 -10.31
C ILE A 58 -9.34 13.29 -9.30
N VAL A 59 -9.52 12.75 -8.09
CA VAL A 59 -10.20 13.47 -6.99
C VAL A 59 -9.45 14.76 -6.65
N LEU A 60 -8.11 14.71 -6.51
CA LEU A 60 -7.31 15.90 -6.20
C LEU A 60 -7.38 16.95 -7.31
N GLN A 61 -7.37 16.54 -8.59
CA GLN A 61 -7.58 17.48 -9.70
C GLN A 61 -8.91 18.21 -9.59
N HIS A 62 -9.99 17.48 -9.28
CA HIS A 62 -11.32 18.06 -9.16
C HIS A 62 -11.43 19.00 -7.95
N GLU A 63 -11.06 18.51 -6.76
CA GLU A 63 -11.26 19.24 -5.51
C GLU A 63 -10.35 20.46 -5.38
N GLN A 64 -9.14 20.42 -5.95
CA GLN A 64 -8.17 21.51 -5.81
C GLN A 64 -8.02 22.34 -7.10
N GLY A 65 -8.64 21.94 -8.20
CA GLY A 65 -8.51 22.61 -9.50
C GLY A 65 -7.09 22.55 -10.08
N ILE A 66 -6.32 21.52 -9.73
CA ILE A 66 -4.92 21.37 -10.13
C ILE A 66 -4.74 20.53 -11.39
N GLY A 67 -3.61 20.74 -12.07
CA GLY A 67 -3.23 19.96 -13.25
C GLY A 67 -2.86 18.51 -12.92
N ARG A 68 -2.85 17.66 -13.95
CA ARG A 68 -2.54 16.22 -13.85
C ARG A 68 -1.22 15.95 -13.11
N ASP A 69 -0.15 16.58 -13.56
CA ASP A 69 1.19 16.28 -13.04
C ASP A 69 1.34 16.72 -11.59
N GLN A 70 0.67 17.82 -11.21
CA GLN A 70 0.61 18.26 -9.82
C GLN A 70 -0.17 17.26 -8.96
N ALA A 71 -1.34 16.80 -9.41
CA ALA A 71 -2.12 15.80 -8.67
C ALA A 71 -1.37 14.47 -8.50
N LEU A 72 -0.72 13.98 -9.56
CA LEU A 72 0.10 12.76 -9.48
C LEU A 72 1.29 12.94 -8.54
N ASN A 73 1.96 14.10 -8.57
CA ASN A 73 3.05 14.40 -7.66
C ASN A 73 2.57 14.43 -6.20
N ASP A 74 1.40 15.01 -5.93
CA ASP A 74 0.80 15.03 -4.59
C ASP A 74 0.49 13.61 -4.09
N VAL A 75 -0.03 12.73 -4.96
CA VAL A 75 -0.24 11.31 -4.60
C VAL A 75 1.09 10.62 -4.30
N CYS A 76 2.13 10.85 -5.11
CA CYS A 76 3.47 10.29 -4.86
C CYS A 76 4.06 10.75 -3.52
N GLN A 77 3.91 12.03 -3.16
CA GLN A 77 4.35 12.55 -1.86
C GLN A 77 3.61 11.88 -0.70
N ARG A 78 2.28 11.70 -0.83
CA ARG A 78 1.48 10.98 0.18
C ARG A 78 1.91 9.51 0.30
N ILE A 79 2.24 8.85 -0.80
CA ILE A 79 2.77 7.47 -0.78
C ILE A 79 4.09 7.43 0.02
N GLU A 80 4.99 8.39 -0.20
CA GLU A 80 6.25 8.49 0.54
C GLU A 80 6.03 8.74 2.03
N GLU A 81 5.10 9.62 2.41
CA GLU A 81 4.71 9.84 3.80
C GLU A 81 4.17 8.56 4.45
N ARG A 82 3.27 7.84 3.78
CA ARG A 82 2.74 6.57 4.28
C ARG A 82 3.81 5.49 4.37
N LEU A 83 4.80 5.48 3.50
CA LEU A 83 5.93 4.55 3.62
C LEU A 83 6.72 4.82 4.91
N HIS A 84 7.01 6.07 5.24
CA HIS A 84 7.68 6.40 6.50
C HIS A 84 6.83 6.02 7.72
N GLU A 85 5.52 6.22 7.67
CA GLU A 85 4.60 5.80 8.72
C GLU A 85 4.54 4.28 8.87
N TYR A 86 4.47 3.54 7.75
CA TYR A 86 4.50 2.08 7.73
C TYR A 86 5.77 1.54 8.39
N LEU A 87 6.93 2.09 8.06
CA LEU A 87 8.21 1.65 8.63
C LEU A 87 8.28 1.91 10.14
N ARG A 88 7.91 3.11 10.60
CA ARG A 88 7.86 3.42 12.04
C ARG A 88 6.85 2.56 12.79
N ALA A 89 5.67 2.35 12.21
CA ALA A 89 4.62 1.52 12.81
C ALA A 89 5.05 0.04 12.89
N THR A 90 5.81 -0.45 11.91
CA THR A 90 6.39 -1.80 11.91
C THR A 90 7.37 -1.98 13.08
N GLU A 91 8.22 -1.00 13.34
CA GLU A 91 9.15 -1.02 14.48
C GLU A 91 8.41 -1.01 15.82
N ALA A 92 7.41 -0.13 15.97
CA ALA A 92 6.59 -0.05 17.18
C ALA A 92 5.81 -1.35 17.42
N PHE A 93 5.17 -1.88 16.39
CA PHE A 93 4.43 -3.15 16.45
C PHE A 93 5.35 -4.31 16.88
N GLN A 94 6.58 -4.36 16.35
CA GLN A 94 7.53 -5.40 16.73
C GLN A 94 7.87 -5.32 18.23
N ALA A 95 8.07 -4.11 18.77
CA ALA A 95 8.34 -3.92 20.19
C ALA A 95 7.15 -4.36 21.05
N GLU A 96 5.93 -3.92 20.72
CA GLU A 96 4.70 -4.29 21.43
C GLU A 96 4.45 -5.81 21.41
N ALA A 97 4.68 -6.45 20.26
CA ALA A 97 4.51 -7.88 20.11
C ALA A 97 5.51 -8.68 20.95
N VAL A 98 6.77 -8.24 21.02
CA VAL A 98 7.81 -8.86 21.87
C VAL A 98 7.42 -8.80 23.34
N ASP A 99 6.84 -7.69 23.80
CA ASP A 99 6.41 -7.55 25.19
C ASP A 99 5.16 -8.39 25.50
N MET A 100 4.24 -8.51 24.55
CA MET A 100 2.98 -9.24 24.73
C MET A 100 3.14 -10.77 24.72
N TYR A 101 3.95 -11.31 23.82
CA TYR A 101 4.03 -12.76 23.65
C TYR A 101 4.92 -13.42 24.70
N ALA A 102 4.37 -14.36 25.47
CA ALA A 102 5.17 -15.17 26.40
C ALA A 102 5.90 -16.34 25.69
N SER A 103 5.39 -16.81 24.54
CA SER A 103 5.98 -17.93 23.79
C SER A 103 7.12 -17.47 22.88
N GLN A 104 8.25 -18.17 22.94
CA GLN A 104 9.39 -17.96 22.03
C GLN A 104 9.00 -18.19 20.55
N THR A 105 8.10 -19.14 20.29
CA THR A 105 7.59 -19.41 18.93
C THR A 105 6.81 -18.22 18.39
N GLN A 106 5.93 -17.62 19.19
CA GLN A 106 5.16 -16.45 18.78
C GLN A 106 6.07 -15.25 18.50
N ARG A 107 7.06 -15.00 19.38
CA ARG A 107 8.08 -13.95 19.16
C ARG A 107 8.86 -14.16 17.87
N THR A 108 9.17 -15.41 17.53
CA THR A 108 9.94 -15.77 16.32
C THR A 108 9.10 -15.62 15.03
N ASN A 109 7.77 -15.75 15.13
CA ASN A 109 6.88 -15.58 13.98
C ASN A 109 6.58 -14.11 13.65
N VAL A 110 6.77 -13.17 14.60
CA VAL A 110 6.53 -11.73 14.36
C VAL A 110 7.39 -11.19 13.21
N PRO A 111 8.73 -11.38 13.18
CA PRO A 111 9.54 -10.97 12.03
C PRO A 111 9.11 -11.63 10.72
N HIS A 112 8.61 -12.87 10.77
CA HIS A 112 8.10 -13.53 9.57
C HIS A 112 6.84 -12.86 9.04
N TYR A 113 5.89 -12.54 9.92
CA TYR A 113 4.67 -11.80 9.56
C TYR A 113 4.98 -10.44 8.94
N LEU A 114 5.85 -9.65 9.58
CA LEU A 114 6.27 -8.34 9.07
C LEU A 114 6.96 -8.45 7.70
N ARG A 115 7.81 -9.46 7.51
CA ARG A 115 8.44 -9.75 6.21
C ARG A 115 7.41 -10.13 5.15
N THR A 116 6.38 -10.89 5.50
CA THR A 116 5.30 -11.27 4.56
C THR A 116 4.56 -10.03 4.06
N LEU A 117 4.18 -9.12 4.97
CA LEU A 117 3.55 -7.84 4.61
C LEU A 117 4.44 -7.01 3.66
N GLY A 118 5.72 -6.83 4.02
CA GLY A 118 6.67 -6.06 3.21
C GLY A 118 6.93 -6.69 1.84
N THR A 119 7.06 -8.03 1.78
CA THR A 119 7.26 -8.76 0.52
C THR A 119 6.05 -8.64 -0.39
N TRP A 120 4.84 -8.73 0.18
CA TRP A 120 3.61 -8.52 -0.60
C TRP A 120 3.55 -7.11 -1.16
N LEU A 121 3.82 -6.09 -0.35
CA LEU A 121 3.80 -4.70 -0.80
C LEU A 121 4.80 -4.44 -1.93
N ALA A 122 6.04 -4.90 -1.76
CA ALA A 122 7.07 -4.80 -2.77
C ALA A 122 6.70 -5.55 -4.06
N GLY A 123 6.15 -6.76 -3.93
CA GLY A 123 5.65 -7.54 -5.07
C GLY A 123 4.49 -6.84 -5.79
N HIS A 124 3.57 -6.22 -5.05
CA HIS A 124 2.46 -5.45 -5.59
C HIS A 124 2.95 -4.25 -6.42
N ILE A 125 3.91 -3.49 -5.89
CA ILE A 125 4.53 -2.36 -6.59
C ILE A 125 5.26 -2.86 -7.84
N GLN A 126 6.11 -3.88 -7.69
CA GLN A 126 6.87 -4.46 -8.81
C GLN A 126 5.95 -4.96 -9.93
N TRP A 127 4.84 -5.61 -9.57
CA TRP A 127 3.86 -6.08 -10.55
C TRP A 127 3.25 -4.91 -11.32
N HIS A 128 2.87 -3.82 -10.65
CA HIS A 128 2.33 -2.62 -11.32
C HIS A 128 3.33 -1.98 -12.28
N LEU A 129 4.62 -1.97 -11.92
CA LEU A 129 5.68 -1.39 -12.75
C LEU A 129 6.11 -2.28 -13.94
N SER A 130 5.76 -3.57 -13.94
CA SER A 130 6.24 -4.54 -14.95
C SER A 130 5.12 -5.21 -15.75
N THR A 131 3.86 -5.00 -15.38
CA THR A 131 2.73 -5.65 -16.03
C THR A 131 2.31 -4.94 -17.31
N SER A 132 2.08 -5.72 -18.37
CA SER A 132 1.57 -5.21 -19.64
C SER A 132 0.09 -4.81 -19.61
N ARG A 133 -0.59 -5.03 -18.47
CA ARG A 133 -1.98 -4.62 -18.23
C ARG A 133 -2.19 -3.12 -18.52
N TYR A 134 -1.17 -2.29 -18.33
CA TYR A 134 -1.24 -0.84 -18.55
C TYR A 134 -0.59 -0.38 -19.87
N ASP A 135 0.08 -1.25 -20.62
CA ASP A 135 0.85 -0.90 -21.84
C ASP A 135 -0.01 -0.47 -23.03
N SER A 136 -1.26 -0.92 -23.08
CA SER A 136 -2.21 -0.58 -24.16
C SER A 136 -2.59 0.91 -24.21
N VAL A 137 -2.18 1.67 -23.19
CA VAL A 137 -2.50 3.09 -23.01
C VAL A 137 -1.34 4.00 -23.48
N THR A 138 -0.10 3.47 -23.53
CA THR A 138 1.12 4.17 -23.98
C THR A 138 1.25 4.18 -25.51
N ALA A 139 0.89 3.09 -26.19
CA ALA A 139 0.99 3.00 -27.65
C ALA A 139 -0.01 3.89 -28.43
N SER A 140 -1.20 4.13 -27.84
CA SER A 140 -2.23 4.98 -28.46
C SER A 140 -1.99 6.48 -28.28
N ALA A 141 -1.08 6.89 -27.37
CA ALA A 141 -0.78 8.31 -27.13
C ALA A 141 0.32 8.86 -28.07
N LEU A 142 1.05 7.98 -28.76
CA LEU A 142 2.10 8.35 -29.74
C LEU A 142 1.61 8.26 -31.20
N SER A 143 0.32 8.00 -31.42
CA SER A 143 -0.26 7.73 -32.74
C SER A 143 -1.50 8.58 -33.07
N ALA A 144 -1.82 9.61 -32.29
CA ALA A 144 -2.81 10.61 -32.69
C ALA A 144 -2.10 11.75 -33.49
N PRO A 145 -2.55 12.05 -34.72
CA PRO A 145 -1.99 13.11 -35.57
C PRO A 145 -2.28 14.53 -35.05
#